data_AF-A0AAV0KWA5-F1
#
_entry.id   AF-A0AAV0KWA5-F1
#
_cell.length_a   1.000
_cell.length_b   1.000
_cell.length_c   1.000
_cell.angle_alpha   90.00
_cell.angle_beta   90.00
_cell.angle_gamma   90.00
#
_symmetry.space_group_name_H-M   'P 1'
#
loop_
_entity.id
_entity.type
_entity.pdbx_description
1 polymer ?
#
loop_
_entity_poly.entity_id
_entity_poly.type
_entity_poly.pdbx_seq_one_letter_code
_entity_poly.pdbx_strand_id
1 'polypeptide(L)'
;LLCVQVGEVGELSEIFQWKGEVPKGLPDWKEEEKVHLGEELSDVLLYLVRLSDICGIDLGKAALRKLQLNAIKYPAAAAAAAAAATTNHYSSTNNGATKTEKEQQKAAEAAVPN
;
A
#
# COMPACT_ATOMS: atom_id res chain seq x y z
N LEU A 1 6.64 28.71 -2.10
CA LEU A 1 6.44 27.61 -3.07
C LEU A 1 6.98 26.31 -2.52
N LEU A 2 8.30 26.19 -2.31
CA LEU A 2 8.85 24.95 -1.75
C LEU A 2 8.33 24.65 -0.33
N CYS A 3 8.26 25.65 0.56
CA CYS A 3 7.72 25.43 1.91
C CYS A 3 6.22 25.07 1.90
N VAL A 4 5.46 25.56 0.90
CA VAL A 4 4.03 25.24 0.75
C VAL A 4 3.89 23.79 0.31
N GLN A 5 4.65 23.38 -0.72
CA GLN A 5 4.73 21.99 -1.17
C GLN A 5 5.04 21.01 -0.04
N VAL A 6 5.96 21.38 0.87
CA VAL A 6 6.30 20.54 2.02
C VAL A 6 5.13 20.47 3.02
N GLY A 7 4.34 21.54 3.16
CA GLY A 7 3.10 21.55 3.92
C GLY A 7 2.08 20.54 3.39
N GLU A 8 1.74 20.64 2.10
CA GLU A 8 0.77 19.72 1.46
C GLU A 8 1.22 18.24 1.56
N VAL A 9 2.52 17.97 1.45
CA VAL A 9 3.04 16.60 1.64
C VAL A 9 2.90 16.15 3.10
N GLY A 10 2.97 17.07 4.06
CA GLY A 10 2.70 16.82 5.46
C GLY A 10 1.24 16.48 5.71
N GLU A 11 0.31 17.27 5.16
CA GLU A 11 -1.15 17.04 5.24
C GLU A 11 -1.51 15.69 4.61
N LEU A 12 -0.97 15.41 3.41
CA LEU A 12 -1.10 14.08 2.78
C LEU A 12 -0.57 12.96 3.70
N SER A 13 0.56 13.16 4.37
CA SER A 13 1.13 12.17 5.29
C SER A 13 0.26 11.97 6.53
N GLU A 14 -0.45 13.00 6.98
CA GLU A 14 -1.35 12.95 8.13
C GLU A 14 -2.51 11.97 7.91
N ILE A 15 -3.04 11.92 6.68
CA ILE A 15 -4.12 10.99 6.29
C ILE A 15 -3.72 9.53 6.54
N PHE A 16 -2.45 9.18 6.30
CA PHE A 16 -1.97 7.81 6.41
C PHE A 16 -1.40 7.43 7.78
N GLN A 17 -1.11 8.42 8.65
CA GLN A 17 -0.33 8.20 9.88
C GLN A 17 -0.95 7.13 10.82
N TRP A 18 -2.28 6.95 10.77
CA TRP A 18 -3.03 6.00 11.61
C TRP A 18 -3.66 4.84 10.83
N LYS A 19 -3.42 4.74 9.51
CA LYS A 19 -4.13 3.78 8.63
C LYS A 19 -3.42 2.43 8.45
N GLY A 20 -2.25 2.23 9.06
CA GLY A 20 -1.52 0.95 8.99
C GLY A 20 -1.16 0.55 7.55
N GLU A 21 -1.14 -0.76 7.26
CA GLU A 21 -0.97 -1.23 5.87
C GLU A 21 -2.25 -0.95 5.08
N VAL A 22 -2.13 -0.08 4.07
CA VAL A 22 -3.27 0.32 3.25
C VAL A 22 -3.33 -0.55 1.99
N PRO A 23 -4.38 -1.39 1.81
CA PRO A 23 -4.51 -2.23 0.63
C PRO A 23 -4.84 -1.38 -0.61
N LYS A 24 -4.40 -1.88 -1.77
CA LYS A 24 -4.66 -1.23 -3.06
C LYS A 24 -6.17 -1.08 -3.27
N GLY A 25 -6.59 0.12 -3.66
CA GLY A 25 -8.00 0.42 -3.94
C GLY A 25 -8.80 0.90 -2.74
N LEU A 26 -8.19 1.00 -1.55
CA LEU A 26 -8.81 1.62 -0.36
C LEU A 26 -10.22 1.07 -0.02
N PRO A 27 -10.42 -0.27 0.05
CA PRO A 27 -11.72 -0.87 0.31
C PRO A 27 -12.35 -0.46 1.65
N ASP A 28 -11.54 -0.23 2.68
CA ASP A 28 -12.00 0.12 4.04
C ASP A 28 -12.15 1.63 4.28
N TRP A 29 -11.99 2.43 3.22
CA TRP A 29 -12.05 3.90 3.31
C TRP A 29 -13.42 4.40 2.93
N LYS A 30 -13.88 5.41 3.65
CA LYS A 30 -15.12 6.12 3.30
C LYS A 30 -14.88 6.98 2.07
N GLU A 31 -15.95 7.29 1.35
CA GLU A 31 -15.85 8.11 0.13
C GLU A 31 -15.33 9.51 0.44
N GLU A 32 -15.70 10.10 1.58
CA GLU A 32 -15.20 11.41 2.00
C GLU A 32 -13.67 11.38 2.24
N GLU A 33 -13.14 10.29 2.79
CA GLU A 33 -11.70 10.12 3.00
C GLU A 33 -10.95 9.99 1.66
N LYS A 34 -11.55 9.33 0.67
CA LYS A 34 -10.97 9.20 -0.68
C LYS A 34 -10.99 10.52 -1.43
N VAL A 35 -12.04 11.31 -1.27
CA VAL A 35 -12.14 12.66 -1.84
C VAL A 35 -11.06 13.55 -1.25
N HIS A 36 -10.95 13.59 0.08
CA HIS A 36 -9.93 14.38 0.77
C HIS A 36 -8.50 13.95 0.38
N LEU A 37 -8.23 12.64 0.33
CA LEU A 37 -6.96 12.12 -0.20
C LEU A 37 -6.68 12.61 -1.64
N GLY A 38 -7.71 12.66 -2.48
CA GLY A 38 -7.60 13.16 -3.84
C GLY A 38 -7.28 14.65 -3.92
N GLU A 39 -7.80 15.46 -2.99
CA GLU A 39 -7.51 16.89 -2.85
C GLU A 39 -6.04 17.10 -2.50
N GLU A 40 -5.55 16.46 -1.42
CA GLU A 40 -4.15 16.58 -0.98
C GLU A 40 -3.15 16.11 -2.05
N LEU A 41 -3.46 15.01 -2.75
CA LEU A 41 -2.65 14.55 -3.89
C LEU A 41 -2.62 15.56 -5.03
N SER A 42 -3.74 16.24 -5.28
CA SER A 42 -3.85 17.25 -6.32
C SER A 42 -3.06 18.50 -5.96
N ASP A 43 -3.13 18.96 -4.71
CA ASP A 43 -2.37 20.13 -4.25
C ASP A 43 -0.86 19.89 -4.34
N VAL A 44 -0.40 18.70 -3.93
CA VAL A 44 0.99 18.29 -4.12
C VAL A 44 1.41 18.33 -5.59
N LEU A 45 0.56 17.84 -6.52
CA LEU A 45 0.85 17.85 -7.95
C LEU A 45 0.88 19.27 -8.53
N LEU A 46 -0.11 20.10 -8.18
CA LEU A 46 -0.25 21.46 -8.72
C LEU A 46 0.92 22.34 -8.31
N TYR A 47 1.37 22.27 -7.06
CA TYR A 47 2.54 22.99 -6.62
C TYR A 47 3.83 22.49 -7.28
N LEU A 48 3.95 21.19 -7.55
CA LEU A 48 5.10 20.63 -8.27
C LEU A 48 5.16 21.13 -9.71
N VAL A 49 4.03 21.13 -10.42
CA VAL A 49 3.92 21.69 -11.77
C VAL A 49 4.28 23.18 -11.76
N ARG A 50 3.74 23.95 -10.82
CA ARG A 50 4.04 25.38 -10.70
C ARG A 50 5.52 25.64 -10.39
N LEU A 51 6.13 24.82 -9.53
CA LEU A 51 7.55 24.91 -9.22
C LEU A 51 8.41 24.61 -10.46
N SER A 52 8.03 23.61 -11.26
CA SER A 52 8.75 23.26 -12.50
C SER A 52 8.74 24.39 -13.52
N ASP A 53 7.60 25.08 -13.68
CA ASP A 53 7.44 26.24 -14.56
C ASP A 53 8.37 27.38 -14.13
N ILE A 54 8.40 27.70 -12.83
CA ILE A 54 9.25 28.75 -12.26
C ILE A 54 10.75 28.41 -12.39
N CYS A 55 11.11 27.15 -12.26
CA CYS A 55 12.48 26.68 -12.45
C CYS A 55 12.88 26.54 -13.93
N GLY A 56 11.96 26.71 -14.88
CA GLY A 56 12.22 26.50 -16.31
C GLY A 56 12.49 25.03 -16.67
N ILE A 57 11.96 24.10 -15.89
CA ILE A 57 12.15 22.66 -16.08
C ILE A 57 10.93 22.06 -16.78
N ASP A 58 11.16 21.38 -17.90
CA ASP A 58 10.16 20.53 -18.54
C ASP A 58 9.95 19.25 -17.70
N LEU A 59 8.98 19.31 -16.79
CA LEU A 59 8.67 18.22 -15.85
C LEU A 59 8.32 16.92 -16.57
N GLY A 60 7.64 16.99 -17.72
CA GLY A 60 7.27 15.81 -18.51
C GLY A 60 8.50 15.08 -19.05
N LYS A 61 9.44 15.81 -19.67
CA LYS A 61 10.72 15.22 -20.13
C LYS A 61 11.57 14.72 -18.97
N ALA A 62 11.60 15.46 -17.85
CA ALA A 62 12.34 15.04 -16.66
C ALA A 62 11.80 13.73 -16.08
N ALA A 63 10.47 13.58 -16.01
CA ALA A 63 9.81 12.36 -15.55
C ALA A 63 10.10 11.16 -16.47
N LEU A 64 10.01 11.35 -17.80
CA LEU A 64 10.34 10.29 -18.76
C LEU A 64 11.80 9.83 -18.66
N ARG A 65 12.74 10.77 -18.58
CA ARG A 65 14.16 10.46 -18.35
C ARG A 65 14.34 9.69 -17.04
N LYS A 66 13.64 10.09 -15.98
CA LYS A 66 13.72 9.42 -14.67
C LYS A 66 13.17 8.00 -14.73
N LEU A 67 12.09 7.75 -15.48
CA LEU A 67 11.53 6.42 -15.70
C LEU A 67 12.53 5.49 -16.41
N GLN A 68 13.20 5.99 -17.46
CA GLN A 68 14.25 5.23 -18.17
C GLN A 68 15.42 4.86 -17.24
N LEU A 69 15.88 5.81 -16.42
CA LEU A 69 16.94 5.55 -15.44
C LEU A 69 16.49 4.55 -14.36
N ASN A 70 15.23 4.63 -13.92
CA ASN A 70 14.68 3.69 -12.95
C ASN A 70 14.60 2.27 -13.53
N ALA A 71 14.30 2.10 -14.82
CA ALA A 71 14.28 0.80 -15.47
C ALA A 71 15.67 0.13 -15.52
N ILE A 72 16.74 0.93 -15.64
CA ILE A 72 18.12 0.44 -15.56
C ILE A 72 18.48 0.09 -14.11
N LYS A 73 18.09 0.94 -13.15
CA LYS A 73 18.42 0.77 -11.73
C LYS A 73 17.66 -0.38 -11.07
N TYR A 74 16.40 -0.62 -11.49
CA TYR A 74 15.51 -1.64 -10.95
C TYR A 74 14.94 -2.48 -12.10
N PRO A 75 15.72 -3.45 -12.62
CA PRO A 75 15.25 -4.32 -13.70
C PRO A 75 14.05 -5.15 -13.24
N ALA A 76 13.09 -5.35 -14.14
CA ALA A 76 11.83 -6.04 -13.84
C ALA A 76 12.02 -7.45 -13.24
N ALA A 77 13.08 -8.16 -13.60
CA ALA A 77 13.42 -9.46 -13.02
C ALA A 77 13.76 -9.37 -11.51
N ALA A 78 14.41 -8.29 -11.06
CA ALA A 78 14.68 -8.04 -9.66
C ALA A 78 13.41 -7.59 -8.89
N ALA A 79 12.54 -6.81 -9.54
CA ALA A 79 11.25 -6.41 -8.98
C ALA A 79 10.27 -7.58 -8.83
N ALA A 80 10.26 -8.51 -9.78
CA ALA A 80 9.45 -9.73 -9.74
C ALA A 80 9.94 -10.70 -8.64
N ALA A 81 11.26 -10.84 -8.46
CA ALA A 81 11.83 -11.66 -7.38
C ALA A 81 11.50 -11.08 -5.99
N ALA A 82 11.51 -9.75 -5.83
CA ALA A 82 11.09 -9.09 -4.59
C ALA A 82 9.58 -9.26 -4.32
N ALA A 83 8.73 -9.12 -5.34
CA ALA A 83 7.28 -9.33 -5.22
C ALA A 83 6.91 -10.79 -4.89
N ALA A 84 7.64 -11.76 -5.46
CA ALA A 84 7.47 -13.18 -5.16
C ALA A 84 7.88 -13.53 -3.71
N ALA A 85 8.91 -12.86 -3.16
CA ALA A 85 9.35 -13.08 -1.79
C ALA A 85 8.32 -12.59 -0.75
N THR A 86 7.66 -11.45 -1.00
CA THR A 86 6.61 -10.92 -0.11
C THR A 86 5.32 -11.75 -0.16
N THR A 87 5.00 -12.34 -1.32
CA THR A 87 3.80 -13.18 -1.50
C THR A 87 3.90 -14.51 -0.72
N ASN A 88 5.11 -15.04 -0.50
CA ASN A 88 5.30 -16.33 0.18
C ASN A 88 5.29 -16.28 1.73
N HIS A 89 5.21 -15.10 2.37
CA HIS A 89 5.26 -15.02 3.83
C HIS A 89 3.90 -15.10 4.53
N TYR A 90 2.77 -15.06 3.80
CA TYR A 90 1.41 -15.14 4.39
C TYR A 90 0.77 -16.53 4.30
N SER A 91 1.38 -17.51 3.61
CA SER A 91 0.81 -18.86 3.42
C SER A 91 1.46 -19.97 4.24
N SER A 92 2.27 -19.63 5.26
CA SER A 92 2.95 -20.63 6.11
C SER A 92 2.84 -20.34 7.62
N THR A 93 1.68 -19.91 8.10
CA THR A 93 1.29 -20.03 9.51
C THR A 93 -0.21 -20.29 9.64
N ASN A 94 -0.71 -21.31 8.95
CA ASN A 94 -1.98 -21.93 9.36
C ASN A 94 -2.02 -23.42 8.98
N ASN A 95 -1.06 -24.17 9.50
CA ASN A 95 -1.17 -25.62 9.66
C ASN A 95 -0.67 -25.99 11.07
N GLY A 96 -1.36 -25.44 12.04
CA GLY A 96 -1.31 -25.83 13.45
C GLY A 96 -2.71 -26.15 13.96
N ALA A 97 -3.54 -26.83 13.15
CA ALA A 97 -4.73 -27.49 13.64
C ALA A 97 -4.27 -28.58 14.61
N THR A 98 -4.40 -28.28 15.89
CA THR A 98 -4.19 -29.18 17.01
C THR A 98 -4.89 -30.51 16.72
N LYS A 99 -4.09 -31.58 16.74
CA LYS A 99 -4.54 -32.95 16.54
C LYS A 99 -5.37 -33.49 17.71
N THR A 100 -6.02 -32.62 18.50
CA THR A 100 -6.56 -32.97 19.83
C THR A 100 -8.07 -32.73 19.97
N GLU A 101 -8.73 -32.05 19.03
CA GLU A 101 -10.17 -31.73 19.18
C GLU A 101 -11.11 -32.67 18.41
N LYS A 102 -10.60 -33.50 17.47
CA LYS A 102 -11.44 -34.48 16.74
C LYS A 102 -11.65 -35.82 17.45
N GLU A 103 -10.92 -36.11 18.53
CA GLU A 103 -11.16 -37.33 19.33
C GLU A 103 -12.15 -37.12 20.49
N GLN A 104 -12.36 -35.88 20.95
CA GLN A 104 -13.27 -35.62 22.07
C GLN A 104 -14.75 -35.48 21.65
N GLN A 105 -15.03 -35.11 20.39
CA GLN A 105 -16.40 -35.02 19.91
C GLN A 105 -17.05 -36.39 19.63
N LYS A 106 -16.25 -37.44 19.39
CA LYS A 106 -16.76 -38.80 19.07
C LYS A 106 -17.08 -39.64 20.32
N ALA A 107 -16.59 -39.26 21.50
CA ALA A 107 -16.84 -39.97 22.75
C ALA A 107 -18.13 -39.53 23.47
N ALA A 108 -18.63 -38.32 23.21
CA ALA A 108 -19.81 -37.78 23.89
C ALA A 108 -21.16 -38.28 23.32
N GLU A 109 -21.17 -38.84 22.11
CA GLU A 109 -22.41 -39.28 21.44
C GLU A 109 -22.75 -40.76 21.69
N ALA A 110 -21.89 -41.50 22.41
CA ALA A 110 -22.09 -42.92 22.72
C ALA A 110 -22.61 -43.21 24.15
N ALA A 111 -22.96 -42.18 24.93
CA ALA A 111 -23.24 -42.33 26.37
C ALA A 111 -24.64 -41.85 26.83
N VAL A 112 -25.65 -41.86 25.95
CA VAL A 112 -27.05 -41.67 26.37
C VAL A 112 -27.79 -43.01 26.23
N PRO A 113 -28.02 -43.75 27.34
CA PRO A 113 -28.84 -44.96 27.29
C PRO A 113 -30.32 -44.61 27.12
N ASN A 114 -31.01 -45.45 26.34
CA ASN A 114 -32.48 -45.58 26.31
C ASN A 114 -32.96 -46.32 27.57
#